data_AF-A0A7J3S7T6-F1
#
_entry.id   AF-A0A7J3S7T6-F1
#
_cell.length_a   1.000
_cell.length_b   1.000
_cell.length_c   1.000
_cell.angle_alpha   90.00
_cell.angle_beta   90.00
_cell.angle_gamma   90.00
#
_symmetry.space_group_name_H-M   'P 1'
#
loop_
_entity.id
_entity.type
_entity.pdbx_description
1 polymer ?
#
loop_
_entity_poly.entity_id
_entity_poly.type
_entity_poly.pdbx_seq_one_letter_code
_entity_poly.pdbx_strand_id
1 'polypeptide(L)' 'MSLARERVIILVGETLTGSVFYSHVMPAIVGFLGIILICNGMMDDKRSQVLVGVLLFFVAGLLPFFILRFVLGV' A
#
# COMPACT_ATOMS: atom_id res chain seq x y z
N MET A 1 -17.19 31.72 12.02
CA MET A 1 -16.58 30.65 12.83
C MET A 1 -17.12 29.24 12.53
N SER A 2 -18.32 29.08 11.93
CA SER A 2 -18.91 27.76 11.59
C SER A 2 -18.26 27.06 10.36
N LEU A 3 -18.02 27.80 9.28
CA LEU A 3 -17.48 27.24 8.01
C LEU A 3 -16.06 26.68 8.10
N ALA A 4 -15.21 27.24 8.96
CA ALA A 4 -13.85 26.74 9.15
C ALA A 4 -13.83 25.35 9.82
N ARG A 5 -14.79 25.10 10.74
CA ARG A 5 -14.91 23.82 11.44
C ARG A 5 -15.38 22.70 10.50
N GLU A 6 -16.32 23.00 9.61
CA GLU A 6 -16.82 22.06 8.61
C GLU A 6 -15.73 21.66 7.61
N ARG A 7 -14.93 22.65 7.14
CA ARG A 7 -13.76 22.40 6.30
C ARG A 7 -12.71 21.53 6.99
N VAL A 8 -12.46 21.76 8.28
CA VAL A 8 -11.52 20.95 9.08
C VAL A 8 -12.01 19.51 9.23
N ILE A 9 -13.30 19.27 9.47
CA ILE A 9 -13.85 17.91 9.60
C ILE A 9 -13.74 17.15 8.28
N ILE A 10 -14.00 17.80 7.15
CA ILE A 10 -13.83 17.20 5.81
C ILE A 10 -12.33 16.90 5.56
N LEU A 11 -11.44 17.84 5.88
CA LEU A 11 -9.99 17.64 5.71
C LEU A 11 -9.44 16.49 6.57
N VAL A 12 -9.94 16.35 7.80
CA VAL A 12 -9.60 15.25 8.71
C VAL A 12 -10.18 13.92 8.23
N GLY A 13 -11.42 13.91 7.71
CA GLY A 13 -12.04 12.71 7.14
C GLY A 13 -11.29 12.17 5.92
N GLU A 14 -10.88 13.05 5.02
CA GLU A 14 -10.11 12.71 3.81
C GLU A 14 -8.70 12.19 4.14
N THR A 15 -8.01 12.84 5.09
CA THR A 15 -6.67 12.42 5.55
C THR A 15 -6.69 11.09 6.30
N LEU A 16 -7.70 10.84 7.14
CA LEU A 16 -7.86 9.55 7.82
C LEU A 16 -8.22 8.42 6.85
N THR A 17 -9.14 8.66 5.92
CA THR A 17 -9.54 7.65 4.93
C THR A 17 -8.38 7.33 3.97
N GLY A 18 -7.68 8.35 3.48
CA GLY A 18 -6.53 8.18 2.60
C GLY A 18 -5.35 7.50 3.29
N SER A 19 -4.97 7.93 4.49
CA SER A 19 -3.82 7.36 5.21
C SER A 19 -4.04 5.89 5.60
N VAL A 20 -5.24 5.52 6.08
CA VAL A 20 -5.55 4.14 6.47
C VAL A 20 -5.57 3.23 5.24
N PHE A 21 -6.18 3.68 4.14
CA PHE A 21 -6.27 2.90 2.91
C PHE A 21 -4.88 2.59 2.32
N TYR A 22 -4.00 3.59 2.25
CA TYR A 22 -2.65 3.42 1.74
C TYR A 22 -1.72 2.65 2.68
N SER A 23 -1.92 2.73 4.00
CA SER A 23 -1.03 2.09 4.97
C SER A 23 -1.41 0.65 5.29
N HIS A 24 -2.69 0.28 5.14
CA HIS A 24 -3.19 -1.04 5.57
C HIS A 24 -3.83 -1.84 4.44
N VAL A 25 -4.67 -1.23 3.59
CA VAL A 25 -5.45 -1.98 2.60
C VAL A 25 -4.62 -2.29 1.36
N MET A 26 -3.96 -1.28 0.81
CA MET A 26 -3.13 -1.41 -0.40
C MET A 26 -1.95 -2.39 -0.19
N PRO A 27 -1.15 -2.27 0.89
CA PRO A 27 -0.02 -3.17 1.14
C PRO A 27 -0.46 -4.61 1.40
N ALA A 28 -1.59 -4.81 2.09
CA ALA A 28 -2.12 -6.15 2.36
C ALA A 28 -2.53 -6.88 1.07
N ILE A 29 -3.23 -6.20 0.16
CA ILE A 29 -3.67 -6.80 -1.11
C ILE A 29 -2.46 -7.08 -2.02
N VAL A 30 -1.54 -6.12 -2.17
CA VAL A 30 -0.37 -6.30 -3.05
C VAL A 30 0.59 -7.35 -2.47
N GLY A 31 0.75 -7.39 -1.15
CA GLY A 31 1.53 -8.42 -0.47
C GLY A 31 0.92 -9.81 -0.64
N PHE A 32 -0.42 -9.93 -0.49
CA PHE A 32 -1.13 -11.18 -0.72
C PHE A 32 -1.00 -11.67 -2.16
N LEU A 33 -1.15 -10.78 -3.15
CA LEU A 33 -0.93 -11.09 -4.55
C LEU A 33 0.54 -11.49 -4.82
N GLY A 34 1.51 -10.83 -4.19
CA GLY A 34 2.92 -11.17 -4.28
C GLY A 34 3.21 -12.61 -3.82
N ILE A 35 2.66 -13.01 -2.67
CA ILE A 35 2.81 -14.38 -2.14
C ILE A 35 2.19 -15.40 -3.10
N ILE A 36 0.99 -15.15 -3.63
CA ILE A 36 0.36 -16.03 -4.62
C ILE A 36 1.26 -16.18 -5.85
N LEU A 37 1.86 -15.09 -6.33
CA LEU A 37 2.74 -15.08 -7.50
C LEU A 37 4.04 -15.86 -7.26
N ILE A 38 4.60 -15.76 -6.04
CA ILE A 38 5.74 -16.58 -5.60
C ILE A 38 5.36 -18.06 -5.62
N CYS A 39 4.24 -18.42 -4.98
CA CYS A 39 3.76 -19.81 -4.93
C CYS A 39 3.50 -20.38 -6.32
N ASN A 40 2.86 -19.60 -7.19
CA ASN A 40 2.53 -20.01 -8.56
C ASN A 40 3.80 -20.17 -9.40
N GLY A 41 4.75 -19.23 -9.29
CA GLY A 41 6.04 -19.31 -9.96
C GLY A 41 6.90 -20.48 -9.51
N MET A 42 6.82 -20.86 -8.22
CA MET A 42 7.51 -22.05 -7.71
C MET A 42 6.88 -23.34 -8.22
N MET A 43 5.55 -23.40 -8.31
CA MET A 43 4.82 -24.59 -8.78
C MET A 43 5.07 -24.88 -10.27
N ASP A 44 5.26 -23.83 -11.06
CA ASP A 44 5.53 -23.91 -12.49
C ASP A 44 7.04 -23.96 -12.85
N ASP A 45 7.95 -24.05 -11.87
CA ASP A 45 9.42 -23.98 -12.04
C ASP A 45 9.92 -22.72 -12.81
N LYS A 46 9.07 -21.70 -12.90
CA LYS A 46 9.36 -20.43 -13.60
C LYS A 46 10.06 -19.49 -12.65
N ARG A 47 11.39 -19.62 -12.55
CA ARG A 47 12.25 -18.75 -11.72
C ARG A 47 12.01 -17.26 -11.96
N SER A 48 11.66 -16.87 -13.20
CA SER A 48 11.31 -15.49 -13.53
C SER A 48 10.06 -14.99 -12.80
N GLN A 49 9.04 -15.85 -12.62
CA GLN A 49 7.80 -15.47 -11.93
C GLN A 49 7.99 -15.42 -10.41
N VAL A 50 8.82 -16.31 -9.86
CA VAL A 50 9.22 -16.27 -8.45
C VAL A 50 9.93 -14.95 -8.14
N LEU A 51 10.88 -14.55 -8.99
CA LEU A 51 11.63 -13.31 -8.81
C LEU A 51 10.72 -12.07 -8.86
N VAL A 52 9.77 -12.03 -9.80
CA VAL A 52 8.78 -10.95 -9.90
C VAL A 52 7.90 -10.93 -8.65
N GLY A 53 7.42 -12.08 -8.16
CA GLY A 53 6.62 -12.17 -6.94
C GLY A 53 7.36 -11.67 -5.70
N VAL A 54 8.63 -12.02 -5.54
CA VAL A 54 9.47 -11.55 -4.43
C VAL A 54 9.68 -10.04 -4.51
N LEU A 55 10.01 -9.50 -5.69
CA LEU A 55 10.13 -8.06 -5.91
C LEU A 55 8.82 -7.34 -5.58
N LEU A 56 7.70 -7.87 -6.05
CA LEU A 56 6.38 -7.29 -5.84
C LEU A 56 5.97 -7.33 -4.36
N PHE A 57 6.34 -8.37 -3.61
CA PHE A 57 6.13 -8.47 -2.17
C PHE A 57 6.94 -7.43 -1.39
N PHE A 58 8.22 -7.24 -1.74
CA PHE A 58 9.04 -6.20 -1.12
C PHE A 58 8.53 -4.80 -1.45
N VAL A 59 8.16 -4.55 -2.71
CA VAL A 59 7.57 -3.27 -3.13
C VAL A 59 6.26 -3.02 -2.41
N ALA A 60 5.40 -4.03 -2.23
CA ALA A 60 4.16 -3.92 -1.44
C ALA A 60 4.42 -3.47 0.01
N GLY A 61 5.45 -4.04 0.64
CA GLY A 61 5.86 -3.68 1.99
C GLY A 61 6.51 -2.30 2.08
N LEU A 62 7.26 -1.88 1.07
CA LEU A 62 7.97 -0.59 1.04
C LEU A 62 7.10 0.58 0.57
N LEU A 63 6.10 0.32 -0.27
CA LEU A 63 5.16 1.32 -0.81
C LEU A 63 4.54 2.22 0.25
N PRO A 64 3.97 1.69 1.37
CA PRO A 64 3.38 2.54 2.38
C PRO A 64 4.42 3.48 2.99
N PHE A 65 5.63 3.00 3.27
CA PHE A 65 6.68 3.86 3.82
C PHE A 65 7.10 4.99 2.87
N PHE A 66 7.07 4.76 1.56
CA PHE A 66 7.32 5.83 0.58
C PHE A 66 6.18 6.84 0.52
N ILE A 67 4.93 6.37 0.50
CA ILE A 67 3.75 7.22 0.33
C ILE A 67 3.45 8.02 1.60
N LEU A 68 3.52 7.39 2.78
CA LEU A 68 3.37 8.08 4.06
C LEU A 68 4.41 9.20 4.20
N ARG A 69 5.65 8.96 3.76
CA ARG A 69 6.72 9.95 3.82
C ARG A 69 6.49 11.13 2.87
N PHE A 70 5.98 10.85 1.66
CA PHE A 70 5.60 11.88 0.71
C PHE A 70 4.40 12.71 1.19
N VAL A 71 3.39 12.07 1.81
CA VAL A 71 2.19 12.73 2.34
C VAL A 71 2.48 13.53 3.62
N LEU A 72 3.33 13.01 4.51
CA LEU A 72 3.72 13.69 5.76
C LEU A 72 4.81 14.75 5.56
N GLY A 73 5.48 14.77 4.40
CA GLY A 73 6.42 15.84 4.03
C GLY A 73 7.69 15.91 4.88
N VAL A 74 8.21 14.77 5.34
CA VAL A 74 9.46 14.65 6.13
C VAL A 74 10.50 13.75 5.46
#